data_AF-A0A453N9J8-F1
#
_entry.id   AF-A0A453N9J8-F1
#
_cell.length_a   1.000
_cell.length_b   1.000
_cell.length_c   1.000
_cell.angle_alpha   90.00
_cell.angle_beta   90.00
_cell.angle_gamma   90.00
#
_symmetry.space_group_name_H-M   'P 1'
#
loop_
_entity.id
_entity.type
_entity.pdbx_description
1 polymer ?
#
loop_
_entity_poly.entity_id
_entity_poly.type
_entity_poly.pdbx_seq_one_letter_code
_entity_poly.pdbx_strand_id
1 'polypeptide(L)'
;DHYFRTMLGDRSLKLVSGVCYLPHPDKEETGGEDAHFIWDEQAIGIADGVGGWASYGIDAGQYARDIMSNAVTAIEEEPKDSIDLTRVLEKAHSSTTVPGSSTACIIAITNQGIQAINLGDSGFIVIRDGCTLCR
;
A
#
# COMPACT_ATOMS: atom_id res chain seq x y z
N ASP A 1 20.82 -35.63 13.56
CA ASP A 1 19.57 -34.99 13.12
C ASP A 1 19.75 -33.58 12.56
N HIS A 2 20.53 -33.43 11.47
CA HIS A 2 20.74 -32.13 10.82
C HIS A 2 20.60 -32.18 9.28
N TYR A 3 20.08 -33.29 8.74
CA TYR A 3 20.09 -33.58 7.30
C TYR A 3 18.70 -33.58 6.63
N PHE A 4 17.65 -33.15 7.31
CA PHE A 4 16.27 -33.14 6.78
C PHE A 4 15.57 -31.78 6.90
N ARG A 5 16.31 -30.66 6.76
CA ARG A 5 15.67 -29.46 6.19
C ARG A 5 15.70 -29.63 4.68
N THR A 6 14.66 -30.29 4.22
CA THR A 6 14.27 -30.46 2.82
C THR A 6 14.63 -29.21 2.03
N MET A 7 15.38 -29.41 0.96
CA MET A 7 15.60 -28.51 -0.16
C MET A 7 14.25 -28.18 -0.84
N LEU A 8 13.33 -27.57 -0.10
CA LEU A 8 12.29 -26.76 -0.71
C LEU A 8 13.07 -25.55 -1.21
N GLY A 9 13.44 -25.55 -2.50
CA GLY A 9 13.95 -24.34 -3.14
C GLY A 9 13.07 -23.18 -2.72
N ASP A 10 13.70 -22.08 -2.30
CA ASP A 10 13.05 -20.94 -1.67
C ASP A 10 11.80 -20.56 -2.47
N ARG A 11 10.62 -20.95 -1.96
CA ARG A 11 9.37 -20.79 -2.72
C ARG A 11 8.99 -19.32 -2.57
N SER A 12 9.31 -18.54 -3.59
CA SER A 12 8.85 -17.17 -3.71
C SER A 12 7.33 -17.13 -3.55
N LEU A 13 6.87 -16.40 -2.53
CA LEU A 13 5.47 -16.09 -2.34
C LEU A 13 5.08 -14.92 -3.24
N LYS A 14 3.85 -14.95 -3.75
CA LYS A 14 3.30 -13.93 -4.66
C LYS A 14 1.91 -13.51 -4.23
N LEU A 15 1.60 -12.24 -4.39
CA LEU A 15 0.27 -11.65 -4.22
C LEU A 15 -0.45 -11.61 -5.56
N VAL A 16 -1.49 -12.43 -5.70
CA VAL A 16 -2.49 -12.27 -6.76
C VAL A 16 -3.48 -11.21 -6.28
N SER A 17 -3.38 -10.02 -6.86
CA SER A 17 -4.08 -8.82 -6.37
C SER A 17 -5.13 -8.32 -7.37
N GLY A 18 -6.19 -7.73 -6.84
CA GLY A 18 -7.23 -7.03 -7.60
C GLY A 18 -7.71 -5.81 -6.83
N VAL A 19 -8.30 -4.86 -7.54
CA VAL A 19 -8.78 -3.59 -6.97
C VAL A 19 -10.19 -3.27 -7.46
N CYS A 20 -10.94 -2.53 -6.65
CA CYS A 20 -12.24 -1.98 -7.00
C CYS A 20 -12.38 -0.58 -6.40
N TYR A 21 -12.97 0.35 -7.17
CA TYR A 21 -13.24 1.72 -6.77
C TYR A 21 -14.72 2.03 -6.88
N LEU A 22 -15.29 2.61 -5.82
CA LEU A 22 -16.66 3.11 -5.77
C LEU A 22 -16.63 4.50 -5.12
N PRO A 23 -16.24 5.55 -5.86
CA PRO A 23 -16.16 6.90 -5.32
C PRO A 23 -17.54 7.40 -4.85
N HIS A 24 -17.54 8.36 -3.94
CA HIS A 24 -18.77 9.06 -3.57
C HIS A 24 -19.38 9.72 -4.83
N PRO A 25 -20.71 9.70 -5.04
CA PRO A 25 -21.34 10.27 -6.24
C PRO A 25 -20.91 11.71 -6.54
N ASP A 26 -20.82 12.55 -5.51
CA ASP A 26 -20.38 13.95 -5.63
C ASP A 26 -18.92 14.13 -6.08
N LYS A 27 -18.12 13.04 -6.10
CA LYS A 27 -16.69 13.03 -6.42
C LYS A 27 -16.37 12.12 -7.61
N GLU A 28 -17.38 11.59 -8.30
CA GLU A 28 -17.19 10.74 -9.48
C GLU A 28 -16.44 11.48 -10.60
N GLU A 29 -16.79 12.75 -10.84
CA GLU A 29 -16.17 13.56 -11.89
C GLU A 29 -14.67 13.82 -11.66
N THR A 30 -14.24 13.83 -10.39
CA THR A 30 -12.83 14.02 -10.01
C THR A 30 -12.07 12.70 -9.82
N GLY A 31 -12.74 11.56 -9.97
CA GLY A 31 -12.17 10.22 -9.76
C GLY A 31 -12.07 9.80 -8.30
N GLY A 32 -12.72 10.50 -7.37
CA GLY A 32 -12.64 10.24 -5.93
C GLY A 32 -11.37 10.77 -5.25
N GLU A 33 -11.26 10.51 -3.96
CA GLU A 33 -10.12 10.91 -3.11
C GLU A 33 -9.20 9.74 -2.75
N ASP A 34 -9.59 8.52 -3.11
CA ASP A 34 -8.85 7.30 -2.82
C ASP A 34 -7.86 6.98 -3.93
N ALA A 35 -6.73 6.38 -3.57
CA ALA A 35 -5.71 5.89 -4.49
C ALA A 35 -5.16 4.55 -4.04
N HIS A 36 -4.53 3.82 -4.97
CA HIS A 36 -3.90 2.54 -4.72
C HIS A 36 -2.71 2.34 -5.64
N PHE A 37 -1.92 1.31 -5.33
CA PHE A 37 -1.05 0.68 -6.29
C PHE A 37 -1.07 -0.85 -6.13
N ILE A 38 -0.73 -1.55 -7.21
CA ILE A 38 -0.34 -2.96 -7.23
C ILE A 38 1.02 -3.03 -7.91
N TRP A 39 2.00 -3.65 -7.27
CA TRP A 39 3.37 -3.69 -7.76
C TRP A 39 3.96 -5.11 -7.74
N ASP A 40 4.39 -5.57 -8.92
CA ASP A 40 5.18 -6.78 -9.20
C ASP A 40 4.77 -8.07 -8.45
N GLU A 41 3.47 -8.28 -8.23
CA GLU A 41 2.95 -9.40 -7.42
C GLU A 41 3.56 -9.46 -5.99
N GLN A 42 4.15 -8.36 -5.51
CA GLN A 42 4.91 -8.32 -4.25
C GLN A 42 4.33 -7.31 -3.26
N ALA A 43 3.82 -6.17 -3.73
CA ALA A 43 3.31 -5.13 -2.86
C ALA A 43 1.99 -4.52 -3.36
N ILE A 44 1.17 -4.09 -2.41
CA ILE A 44 -0.04 -3.31 -2.64
C ILE A 44 -0.09 -2.15 -1.65
N GLY A 45 -0.73 -1.06 -2.04
CA GLY A 45 -0.96 0.06 -1.14
C GLY A 45 -2.28 0.75 -1.43
N ILE A 46 -2.84 1.39 -0.40
CA ILE A 46 -4.02 2.25 -0.49
C ILE A 46 -3.77 3.56 0.26
N ALA A 47 -4.41 4.62 -0.19
CA ALA A 47 -4.48 5.91 0.48
C ALA A 47 -5.88 6.50 0.33
N ASP A 48 -6.40 7.08 1.41
CA ASP A 48 -7.64 7.86 1.45
C ASP A 48 -7.27 9.33 1.65
N GLY A 49 -7.53 10.16 0.65
CA GLY A 49 -7.28 11.59 0.69
C GLY A 49 -8.19 12.30 1.69
N VAL A 50 -7.63 13.12 2.58
CA VAL A 50 -8.40 13.83 3.61
C VAL A 50 -9.30 14.90 2.96
N GLY A 51 -10.59 14.59 2.75
CA GLY A 51 -11.53 15.47 2.05
C GLY A 51 -11.75 16.87 2.67
N GLY A 52 -11.30 17.11 3.92
CA GLY A 52 -11.31 18.44 4.53
C GLY A 52 -10.54 19.51 3.72
N TRP A 53 -9.57 19.09 2.90
CA TRP A 53 -8.81 19.97 2.00
C TRP A 53 -9.67 20.66 0.93
N ALA A 54 -10.85 20.13 0.61
CA ALA A 54 -11.78 20.75 -0.33
C ALA A 54 -12.23 22.16 0.12
N SER A 55 -12.25 22.44 1.42
CA SER A 55 -12.56 23.78 1.97
C SER A 55 -11.51 24.85 1.61
N TYR A 56 -10.33 24.42 1.19
CA TYR A 56 -9.24 25.25 0.70
C TYR A 56 -9.07 25.17 -0.83
N GLY A 57 -9.99 24.49 -1.54
CA GLY A 57 -9.90 24.26 -2.98
C GLY A 57 -8.77 23.31 -3.39
N ILE A 58 -8.31 22.45 -2.48
CA ILE A 58 -7.24 21.48 -2.72
C ILE A 58 -7.86 20.10 -2.99
N ASP A 59 -7.42 19.44 -4.07
CA ASP A 59 -7.82 18.07 -4.42
C ASP A 59 -7.07 17.06 -3.53
N ALA A 60 -7.78 16.50 -2.55
CA ALA A 60 -7.22 15.47 -1.66
C ALA A 60 -6.88 14.17 -2.41
N GLY A 61 -7.59 13.87 -3.49
CA GLY A 61 -7.28 12.73 -4.35
C GLY A 61 -5.95 12.89 -5.07
N GLN A 62 -5.55 14.12 -5.40
CA GLN A 62 -4.23 14.34 -5.99
C GLN A 62 -3.11 13.98 -5.03
N TYR A 63 -3.24 14.35 -3.74
CA TYR A 63 -2.29 13.93 -2.71
C TYR A 63 -2.22 12.41 -2.58
N ALA A 64 -3.37 11.74 -2.51
CA ALA A 64 -3.44 10.28 -2.40
C ALA A 64 -2.79 9.57 -3.60
N ARG A 65 -3.03 10.05 -4.82
CA ARG A 65 -2.42 9.53 -6.05
C ARG A 65 -0.90 9.72 -6.05
N ASP A 66 -0.43 10.91 -5.66
CA ASP A 66 1.00 11.22 -5.63
C ASP A 66 1.76 10.38 -4.61
N ILE A 67 1.24 10.22 -3.38
CA ILE A 67 1.92 9.40 -2.36
C ILE A 67 1.97 7.92 -2.76
N MET A 68 0.93 7.39 -3.42
CA MET A 68 0.94 6.01 -3.93
C MET A 68 1.92 5.84 -5.10
N SER A 69 1.98 6.81 -6.03
CA SER A 69 2.98 6.80 -7.11
C SER A 69 4.42 6.88 -6.57
N ASN A 70 4.66 7.76 -5.60
CA ASN A 70 5.97 7.91 -4.98
C ASN A 70 6.35 6.68 -4.13
N ALA A 71 5.37 5.99 -3.54
CA ALA A 71 5.60 4.72 -2.85
C ALA A 71 6.08 3.64 -3.83
N VAL A 72 5.52 3.55 -5.03
CA VAL A 72 6.01 2.63 -6.07
C VAL A 72 7.46 2.94 -6.44
N THR A 73 7.79 4.21 -6.70
CA THR A 73 9.18 4.62 -6.99
C THR A 73 10.12 4.30 -5.83
N ALA A 74 9.69 4.51 -4.59
CA ALA A 74 10.49 4.16 -3.41
C ALA A 74 10.70 2.64 -3.28
N ILE A 75 9.69 1.83 -3.60
CA ILE A 75 9.80 0.35 -3.61
C ILE A 75 10.79 -0.13 -4.68
N GLU A 76 10.82 0.49 -5.86
CA GLU A 76 11.75 0.13 -6.94
C GLU A 76 13.23 0.34 -6.56
N GLU A 77 13.49 1.19 -5.56
CA GLU A 77 14.83 1.42 -5.02
C GLU A 77 15.18 0.49 -3.86
N GLU A 78 14.22 -0.26 -3.32
CA GLU A 78 14.48 -1.26 -2.29
C GLU A 78 15.18 -2.51 -2.88
N PRO A 79 15.99 -3.21 -2.08
CA PRO A 79 16.48 -4.53 -2.46
C PRO A 79 15.33 -5.50 -2.76
N LYS A 80 15.42 -6.25 -3.88
CA LYS A 80 14.38 -7.18 -4.36
C LYS A 80 13.83 -8.16 -3.31
N ASP A 81 14.67 -8.55 -2.35
CA ASP A 81 14.32 -9.53 -1.31
C ASP A 81 14.10 -8.91 0.08
N SER A 82 14.10 -7.58 0.19
CA SER A 82 14.03 -6.88 1.48
C SER A 82 13.48 -5.47 1.31
N ILE A 83 12.15 -5.33 1.31
CA ILE A 83 11.46 -4.04 1.26
C ILE A 83 11.31 -3.50 2.69
N ASP A 84 11.95 -2.36 3.00
CA ASP A 84 11.68 -1.61 4.23
C ASP A 84 10.49 -0.66 4.02
N LEU A 85 9.31 -1.09 4.47
CA LEU A 85 8.08 -0.31 4.32
C LEU A 85 8.09 1.03 5.08
N THR A 86 8.90 1.17 6.13
CA THR A 86 9.04 2.45 6.83
C THR A 86 9.78 3.44 5.94
N ARG A 87 10.91 3.02 5.37
CA ARG A 87 11.69 3.84 4.44
C ARG A 87 10.90 4.18 3.17
N VAL A 88 10.12 3.22 2.65
CA VAL A 88 9.22 3.44 1.52
C VAL A 88 8.22 4.55 1.83
N LEU A 89 7.52 4.48 2.97
CA LEU A 89 6.50 5.47 3.33
C LEU A 89 7.13 6.85 3.61
N GLU A 90 8.25 6.91 4.33
CA GLU A 90 8.97 8.15 4.61
C GLU A 90 9.42 8.84 3.31
N LYS A 91 10.00 8.07 2.39
CA LYS A 91 10.43 8.58 1.09
C LYS A 91 9.23 9.05 0.26
N ALA A 92 8.19 8.23 0.16
CA ALA A 92 6.97 8.58 -0.56
C ALA A 92 6.35 9.89 -0.07
N HIS A 93 6.26 10.05 1.25
CA HIS A 93 5.79 11.28 1.87
C HIS A 93 6.71 12.48 1.56
N SER A 94 8.02 12.32 1.69
CA SER A 94 8.99 13.39 1.42
C SER A 94 9.01 13.85 -0.04
N SER A 95 8.68 12.96 -0.98
CA SER A 95 8.61 13.25 -2.42
C SER A 95 7.25 13.80 -2.85
N THR A 96 6.22 13.71 -2.01
CA THR A 96 4.89 14.22 -2.30
C THR A 96 4.83 15.71 -1.98
N THR A 97 4.88 16.54 -3.02
CA THR A 97 4.96 18.01 -2.87
C THR A 97 3.65 18.74 -3.09
N VAL A 98 2.63 18.05 -3.63
CA VAL A 98 1.28 18.61 -3.76
C VAL A 98 0.70 18.88 -2.36
N PRO A 99 -0.03 20.00 -2.19
CA PRO A 99 -0.68 20.29 -0.92
C PRO A 99 -1.79 19.27 -0.64
N GLY A 100 -1.94 18.89 0.62
CA GLY A 100 -2.94 17.90 1.02
C GLY A 100 -2.44 16.99 2.12
N SER A 101 -3.21 15.95 2.37
CA SER A 101 -2.84 14.82 3.21
C SER A 101 -3.71 13.62 2.86
N SER A 102 -3.24 12.42 3.19
CA SER A 102 -4.01 11.19 3.08
C SER A 102 -3.63 10.22 4.21
N THR A 103 -4.41 9.17 4.38
CA THR A 103 -3.91 7.94 5.01
C THR A 103 -2.88 7.27 4.10
N ALA A 104 -2.20 6.24 4.61
CA ALA A 104 -1.43 5.31 3.79
C ALA A 104 -1.36 3.94 4.46
N CYS A 105 -1.80 2.90 3.76
CA CYS A 105 -1.63 1.51 4.17
C CYS A 105 -0.89 0.76 3.07
N ILE A 106 0.29 0.23 3.37
CA ILE A 106 1.13 -0.50 2.40
C ILE A 106 1.42 -1.89 2.95
N ILE A 107 1.29 -2.89 2.09
CA ILE A 107 1.49 -4.30 2.40
C ILE A 107 2.46 -4.88 1.38
N ALA A 108 3.48 -5.60 1.84
CA ALA A 108 4.40 -6.37 1.00
C ALA A 108 4.45 -7.83 1.45
N ILE A 109 4.59 -8.75 0.51
CA ILE A 109 4.86 -10.17 0.78
C ILE A 109 6.35 -10.45 0.64
N THR A 110 6.89 -11.20 1.59
CA THR A 110 8.25 -11.72 1.59
C THR A 110 8.21 -13.24 1.74
N ASN A 111 9.36 -13.91 1.61
CA ASN A 111 9.44 -15.35 1.85
C ASN A 111 9.17 -15.72 3.32
N GLN A 112 9.16 -14.74 4.23
CA GLN A 112 8.90 -14.91 5.66
C GLN A 112 7.44 -14.58 6.06
N GLY A 113 6.65 -13.96 5.17
CA GLY A 113 5.26 -13.64 5.43
C GLY A 113 4.85 -12.28 4.89
N ILE A 114 3.87 -11.65 5.55
CA ILE A 114 3.37 -10.32 5.19
C ILE A 114 4.03 -9.29 6.10
N GLN A 115 4.53 -8.22 5.49
CA GLN A 115 4.91 -6.98 6.18
C GLN A 115 3.89 -5.91 5.83
N ALA A 116 3.54 -5.07 6.80
CA ALA A 116 2.59 -3.98 6.57
C ALA A 116 2.97 -2.75 7.39
N ILE A 117 2.67 -1.58 6.84
CA ILE A 117 2.71 -0.29 7.53
C ILE A 117 1.37 0.41 7.31
N ASN A 118 0.85 1.06 8.35
CA ASN A 118 -0.42 1.78 8.29
C ASN A 118 -0.29 3.12 9.02
N LEU A 119 -0.66 4.19 8.34
CA LEU A 119 -0.72 5.56 8.86
C LEU A 119 -2.13 6.10 8.59
N GLY A 120 -2.85 6.42 9.67
CA GLY A 120 -4.26 6.84 9.61
C GLY A 120 -5.21 5.71 10.00
N ASP A 121 -6.42 5.77 9.46
CA ASP A 121 -7.56 4.91 9.79
C ASP A 121 -7.98 3.95 8.65
N SER A 122 -7.19 3.88 7.59
CA SER A 122 -7.19 2.72 6.67
C SER A 122 -6.75 1.45 7.40
N GLY A 123 -6.81 0.30 6.71
CA GLY A 123 -6.35 -0.95 7.29
C GLY A 123 -6.56 -2.15 6.39
N PHE A 124 -6.23 -3.32 6.92
CA PHE A 124 -6.37 -4.59 6.24
C PHE A 124 -6.73 -5.71 7.21
N ILE A 125 -7.28 -6.79 6.68
CA ILE A 125 -7.58 -8.01 7.43
C ILE A 125 -6.87 -9.19 6.78
N VAL A 126 -6.35 -10.10 7.59
CA VAL A 126 -5.81 -11.37 7.11
C VAL A 126 -6.80 -12.47 7.46
N ILE A 127 -7.26 -13.19 6.45
CA ILE A 127 -8.18 -14.33 6.60
C ILE A 127 -7.44 -15.60 6.21
N ARG A 128 -7.46 -16.61 7.09
CA ARG A 128 -6.91 -17.95 6.83
C ARG A 128 -7.84 -19.00 7.43
N ASP A 129 -8.15 -20.04 6.65
CA ASP A 129 -9.01 -21.16 7.07
C ASP A 129 -10.36 -20.71 7.64
N GLY A 130 -10.94 -19.64 7.07
CA GLY A 130 -12.21 -19.06 7.51
C GLY A 130 -12.13 -18.17 8.77
N CYS A 131 -10.94 -17.95 9.32
CA CYS A 131 -10.72 -17.16 10.53
C CYS A 131 -10.01 -15.84 10.23
N THR A 132 -10.42 -14.76 10.90
CA THR A 132 -9.68 -13.48 10.91
C THR A 132 -8.48 -13.61 11.85
N LEU A 133 -7.28 -13.45 11.31
CA LEU A 133 -6.03 -13.52 12.06
C LEU A 133 -5.60 -12.16 12.62
N CYS A 134 -5.87 -11.07 11.89
CA CYS A 134 -5.58 -9.71 12.32
C CYS A 134 -6.61 -8.72 11.78
N ARG A 135 -6.75 -7.60 12.49
CA ARG A 135 -7.59 -6.45 12.16
C ARG A 135 -6.91 -5.17 12.63
#